data_AF-A0A941MDB6-F1
#
_entry.id   AF-A0A941MDB6-F1
#
_cell.length_a   1.000
_cell.length_b   1.000
_cell.length_c   1.000
_cell.angle_alpha   90.00
_cell.angle_beta   90.00
_cell.angle_gamma   90.00
#
_symmetry.space_group_name_H-M   'P 1'
#
loop_
_entity.id
_entity.type
_entity.pdbx_description
1 polymer ?
#
loop_
_entity_poly.entity_id
_entity_poly.type
_entity_poly.pdbx_seq_one_letter_code
_entity_poly.pdbx_strand_id
1 'polypeptide(L)' 'MQDPRDPFDLERFVSAQAQTHERVFNELTAGKKKSHWMWYTFPQM' A
#
# COMPACT_ATOMS: atom_id res chain seq x y z
N MET A 1 9.89 1.27 20.32
CA MET A 1 11.29 1.66 20.06
C MET A 1 11.34 2.13 18.62
N GLN A 2 11.52 3.42 18.38
CA GLN A 2 11.65 3.98 17.03
C GLN A 2 13.11 3.76 16.57
N ASP A 3 13.31 3.13 15.41
CA ASP A 3 14.64 3.00 14.81
C ASP A 3 15.05 4.38 14.25
N PRO A 4 16.21 4.95 14.64
CA PRO A 4 16.68 6.24 14.12
C PRO A 4 16.93 6.25 12.60
N ARG A 5 16.91 5.09 11.94
CA ARG A 5 17.04 4.94 10.47
C ARG A 5 15.70 4.97 9.74
N ASP A 6 14.58 4.84 10.44
CA ASP A 6 13.24 4.95 9.86
C ASP A 6 12.34 5.89 10.69
N PRO A 7 12.63 7.20 10.69
CA PRO A 7 11.89 8.19 11.48
C PRO A 7 10.41 8.31 11.06
N PHE A 8 10.04 7.81 9.89
CA PHE A 8 8.69 7.86 9.35
C PHE A 8 7.92 6.53 9.47
N ASP A 9 8.57 5.47 9.95
CA ASP A 9 7.96 4.14 10.15
C ASP A 9 7.33 3.66 8.83
N LEU A 10 8.18 3.60 7.80
CA LEU A 10 7.84 3.23 6.42
C LEU A 10 7.44 1.75 6.32
N GLU A 11 7.93 0.91 7.23
CA GLU A 11 7.55 -0.51 7.34
C GLU A 11 6.03 -0.71 7.53
N ARG A 12 5.33 0.24 8.16
CA ARG A 12 3.87 0.17 8.28
C ARG A 12 3.17 0.18 6.92
N PHE A 13 3.71 0.95 5.96
CA PHE A 13 3.14 1.06 4.62
C PHE A 13 3.40 -0.21 3.83
N VAL A 14 4.59 -0.79 3.96
CA VAL A 14 4.95 -2.09 3.35
C VAL A 14 4.05 -3.20 3.89
N SER A 15 3.83 -3.26 5.20
CA SER A 15 2.97 -4.25 5.83
C SER A 15 1.49 -4.12 5.44
N ALA A 16 0.99 -2.88 5.31
CA ALA A 16 -0.37 -2.63 4.82
C ALA A 16 -0.53 -2.96 3.33
N GLN A 17 0.50 -2.69 2.52
CA GLN A 17 0.53 -3.06 1.10
C GLN A 17 0.63 -4.57 0.93
N ALA A 18 1.35 -5.33 1.76
CA ALA A 18 1.49 -6.78 1.64
C ALA A 18 0.14 -7.52 1.60
N GLN A 19 -0.85 -7.08 2.40
CA GLN A 19 -2.19 -7.68 2.41
C GLN A 19 -3.08 -7.26 1.23
N THR A 20 -2.75 -6.15 0.57
CA THR A 20 -3.57 -5.57 -0.51
C THR A 20 -2.92 -5.71 -1.88
N HIS A 21 -1.64 -6.04 -1.95
CA HIS A 21 -0.83 -6.12 -3.17
C HIS A 21 -1.39 -7.13 -4.17
N GLU A 22 -1.70 -8.35 -3.74
CA GLU A 22 -2.31 -9.35 -4.63
C GLU A 22 -3.67 -8.90 -5.19
N ARG A 23 -4.46 -8.21 -4.36
CA ARG A 23 -5.77 -7.70 -4.74
C ARG A 23 -5.67 -6.54 -5.72
N VAL A 24 -4.72 -5.63 -5.50
CA VAL A 24 -4.38 -4.53 -6.42
C VAL A 24 -3.90 -5.09 -7.74
N PHE A 25 -2.97 -6.04 -7.72
CA PHE A 25 -2.43 -6.67 -8.93
C PHE A 25 -3.52 -7.37 -9.76
N ASN A 26 -4.41 -8.11 -9.11
CA ASN A 26 -5.55 -8.74 -9.78
C ASN A 26 -6.54 -7.72 -10.36
N GLU A 27 -6.84 -6.63 -9.64
CA GLU A 27 -7.74 -5.59 -10.11
C GLU A 27 -7.14 -4.74 -11.25
N LEU A 28 -5.83 -4.47 -11.21
CA LEU A 28 -5.07 -3.82 -12.28
C LEU A 28 -5.03 -4.69 -13.54
N THR A 29 -4.73 -5.98 -13.38
CA THR A 29 -4.71 -6.95 -14.49
C THR A 29 -6.10 -7.15 -15.09
N ALA A 30 -7.15 -7.11 -14.26
CA ALA A 30 -8.54 -7.15 -14.71
C ALA A 30 -9.05 -5.81 -15.30
N GLY A 31 -8.23 -4.76 -15.28
CA GLY A 31 -8.58 -3.43 -15.80
C GLY A 31 -9.75 -2.76 -15.09
N LYS A 32 -10.11 -3.20 -13.87
CA LYS A 32 -11.31 -2.74 -13.16
C LYS A 32 -11.05 -2.68 -11.66
N LYS A 33 -10.82 -1.46 -11.16
CA LYS A 33 -10.70 -1.18 -9.72
C LYS A 33 -12.03 -1.47 -9.02
N LYS A 34 -11.99 -2.39 -8.06
CA LYS A 34 -13.14 -2.80 -7.23
C LYS A 34 -12.96 -2.40 -5.76
N SER A 35 -11.74 -2.10 -5.33
CA SER A 35 -11.42 -1.88 -3.92
C SER A 35 -10.78 -0.51 -3.66
N HIS A 36 -10.83 -0.05 -2.41
CA HIS A 36 -10.44 1.30 -1.99
C HIS A 36 -8.93 1.47 -1.73
N TRP A 37 -8.07 0.69 -2.39
CA TRP A 37 -6.61 0.68 -2.16
C TRP A 37 -5.86 1.89 -2.75
N MET A 38 -6.55 2.75 -3.50
CA MET A 38 -5.92 3.89 -4.18
C MET A 38 -5.27 4.87 -3.20
N TRP A 39 -5.85 5.06 -2.00
CA TRP A 39 -5.28 5.94 -0.96
C TRP A 39 -4.01 5.36 -0.31
N TYR A 40 -3.85 4.04 -0.35
CA TYR A 40 -2.69 3.34 0.23
C TYR A 40 -1.55 3.16 -0.78
N THR A 41 -1.87 3.14 -2.08
CA THR A 41 -0.90 2.96 -3.17
C THR A 41 -0.47 4.30 -3.78
N PHE A 42 -1.39 5.26 -3.88
CA PHE A 42 -1.14 6.61 -4.40
C PHE A 42 -1.68 7.65 -3.41
N PRO A 43 -0.98 7.90 -2.30
CA PRO A 43 -1.29 9.07 -1.47
C PRO A 43 -1.09 10.32 -2.33
N GLN A 44 -2.15 11.11 -2.48
CA GLN A 44 -2.15 12.36 -3.25
C GLN A 44 -1.57 13.46 -2.34
N MET A 45 -0.80 14.39 -2.91
CA MET A 45 -0.35 15.61 -2.22
C MET A 45 -1.48 16.63 -2.09
#